data_AF-A0A842TMQ5-F1
#
_entry.id   AF-A0A842TMQ5-F1
#
_cell.length_a   1.000
_cell.length_b   1.000
_cell.length_c   1.000
_cell.angle_alpha   90.00
_cell.angle_beta   90.00
_cell.angle_gamma   90.00
#
_symmetry.space_group_name_H-M   'P 1'
#
loop_
_entity.id
_entity.type
_entity.pdbx_description
1 polymer ?
#
loop_
_entity_poly.entity_id
_entity_poly.type
_entity_poly.pdbx_seq_one_letter_code
_entity_poly.pdbx_strand_id
1 'polypeptide(L)'
;MEIYNVQRSGELAPVQEKLSEVMNTEDVLLVVIDDIKKIYLWKGINSPVAKKFIGARCGQQLRGEKGLLFKVIPIDEGEEPEEFEKVKEKEPSKVQGVISPDGQVPISTPSSLTDELKETLLSEELAEGFNREGIVVGKDYYAVTESKANVLGKEVTNQEIQKAEDLPDGLLFDVNYGIRIHVDSDGQVDAVEVLKKKE
;
A
#
# COMPACT_ATOMS: atom_id res chain seq x y z
N MET A 1 3.25 16.74 -13.14
CA MET A 1 1.80 16.64 -12.89
C MET A 1 1.24 15.73 -13.95
N GLU A 2 0.53 14.69 -13.57
CA GLU A 2 -0.05 13.73 -14.51
C GLU A 2 -1.57 13.73 -14.34
N ILE A 3 -2.30 13.63 -15.45
CA ILE A 3 -3.76 13.65 -15.44
C ILE A 3 -4.24 12.41 -16.18
N TYR A 4 -5.18 11.69 -15.57
CA TYR A 4 -5.81 10.52 -16.18
C TYR A 4 -7.32 10.63 -16.11
N ASN A 5 -7.99 10.38 -17.24
CA ASN A 5 -9.44 10.19 -17.27
C ASN A 5 -9.76 8.72 -17.05
N VAL A 6 -10.55 8.45 -16.01
CA VAL A 6 -10.95 7.09 -15.63
C VAL A 6 -11.98 6.57 -16.62
N GLN A 7 -11.68 5.48 -17.32
CA GLN A 7 -12.63 4.84 -18.23
C GLN A 7 -13.54 3.87 -17.47
N ARG A 8 -14.71 3.54 -18.04
CA ARG A 8 -15.64 2.54 -17.45
C ARG A 8 -15.03 1.14 -17.35
N SER A 9 -14.05 0.82 -18.18
CA SER A 9 -13.26 -0.42 -18.10
C SER A 9 -12.36 -0.47 -16.85
N GLY A 10 -12.04 0.68 -16.25
CA GLY A 10 -10.97 0.83 -15.26
C GLY A 10 -9.62 1.19 -15.87
N GLU A 11 -9.55 1.41 -17.18
CA GLU A 11 -8.39 1.96 -17.85
C GLU A 11 -8.18 3.44 -17.48
N LEU A 12 -6.91 3.84 -17.34
CA LEU A 12 -6.53 5.23 -17.13
C LEU A 12 -6.03 5.82 -18.45
N ALA A 13 -6.87 6.65 -19.08
CA ALA A 13 -6.51 7.35 -20.31
C ALA A 13 -5.71 8.62 -19.95
N PRO A 14 -4.43 8.75 -20.34
CA PRO A 14 -3.64 9.94 -20.04
C PRO A 14 -4.18 11.14 -20.81
N VAL A 15 -4.18 12.29 -20.14
CA VAL A 15 -4.62 13.58 -20.69
C VAL A 15 -3.40 14.49 -20.89
N GLN A 16 -3.33 15.17 -22.03
CA GLN A 16 -2.21 16.05 -22.39
C GLN A 16 -2.58 17.54 -22.29
N GLU A 17 -3.88 17.83 -22.26
CA GLU A 17 -4.43 19.16 -22.08
C GLU A 17 -4.40 19.58 -20.60
N LYS A 18 -4.52 20.88 -20.37
CA LYS A 18 -4.59 21.43 -19.00
C LYS A 18 -5.80 20.89 -18.27
N LEU A 19 -5.67 20.79 -16.95
CA LEU A 19 -6.75 20.30 -16.10
C LEU A 19 -8.01 21.18 -16.22
N SER A 20 -7.87 22.51 -16.32
CA SER A 20 -9.02 23.43 -16.54
C SER A 20 -9.78 23.19 -17.84
N GLU A 21 -9.14 22.59 -18.85
CA GLU A 21 -9.75 22.32 -20.16
C GLU A 21 -10.47 20.96 -20.20
N VAL A 22 -10.13 20.04 -19.30
CA VAL A 22 -10.65 18.66 -19.31
C VAL A 22 -11.57 18.30 -18.15
N MET A 23 -11.70 19.18 -17.15
CA MET A 23 -12.66 19.00 -16.05
C MET A 23 -14.09 19.05 -16.58
N ASN A 24 -14.66 17.88 -16.87
CA ASN A 24 -16.04 17.71 -17.31
C ASN A 24 -16.90 17.09 -16.20
N THR A 25 -18.10 17.61 -16.01
CA THR A 25 -19.03 17.17 -14.95
C THR A 25 -19.43 15.70 -15.01
N GLU A 26 -19.32 15.04 -16.17
CA GLU A 26 -19.61 13.61 -16.34
C GLU A 26 -18.38 12.71 -16.11
N ASP A 27 -17.21 13.30 -15.88
CA ASP A 27 -15.94 12.61 -15.77
C ASP A 27 -15.45 12.40 -14.35
N VAL A 28 -14.51 11.46 -14.23
CA VAL A 28 -13.75 11.19 -13.01
C VAL A 28 -12.29 11.22 -13.42
N LEU A 29 -11.51 12.07 -12.76
CA LEU A 29 -10.11 12.29 -13.09
C LEU A 29 -9.22 11.90 -11.92
N LEU A 30 -8.06 11.30 -12.22
CA LEU A 30 -6.95 11.17 -11.28
C LEU A 30 -5.87 12.19 -11.65
N VAL A 31 -5.54 13.07 -10.71
CA VAL A 31 -4.53 14.13 -10.88
C VAL A 31 -3.37 13.88 -9.92
N VAL A 32 -2.21 13.49 -10.45
CA VAL A 32 -1.00 13.22 -9.68
C VAL A 32 -0.13 14.47 -9.61
N ILE A 33 0.23 14.86 -8.40
CA ILE A 33 1.12 16.01 -8.15
C ILE A 33 2.29 15.53 -7.30
N ASP A 34 3.43 15.29 -7.96
CA ASP A 34 4.63 14.73 -7.35
C ASP A 34 5.26 15.62 -6.28
N ASP A 35 5.17 16.95 -6.43
CA ASP A 35 5.78 17.92 -5.50
C ASP A 35 5.18 17.82 -4.09
N ILE A 36 3.89 17.51 -4.00
CA ILE A 36 3.15 17.42 -2.73
C ILE A 36 2.72 15.99 -2.38
N LYS A 37 3.14 15.01 -3.19
CA LYS A 37 2.80 13.59 -3.03
C LYS A 37 1.29 13.37 -2.83
N LYS A 38 0.47 14.02 -3.66
CA LYS A 38 -1.00 13.83 -3.65
C LYS A 38 -1.48 13.27 -4.99
N ILE A 39 -2.47 12.39 -4.92
CA ILE A 39 -3.28 11.95 -6.05
C ILE A 39 -4.69 12.41 -5.77
N TYR A 40 -5.16 13.41 -6.51
CA TYR A 40 -6.53 13.87 -6.36
C TYR A 40 -7.46 13.02 -7.22
N LEU A 41 -8.48 12.43 -6.59
CA LEU A 41 -9.60 11.80 -7.27
C LEU A 41 -10.71 12.84 -7.41
N TRP A 42 -10.72 13.54 -8.54
CA TRP A 42 -11.73 14.54 -8.83
C TRP A 42 -12.97 13.86 -9.43
N LYS A 43 -14.14 14.15 -8.86
CA LYS A 43 -15.42 13.54 -9.23
C LYS A 43 -16.36 14.61 -9.77
N GLY A 44 -16.63 14.57 -11.07
CA GLY A 44 -17.69 15.38 -11.66
C GLY A 44 -19.03 15.09 -10.98
N ILE A 45 -19.83 16.12 -10.74
CA ILE A 45 -21.08 15.99 -9.97
C ILE A 45 -22.07 15.06 -10.69
N ASN A 46 -22.09 15.10 -12.04
CA ASN A 46 -22.93 14.27 -12.90
C ASN A 46 -22.29 12.94 -13.32
N SER A 47 -21.04 12.67 -12.90
CA SER A 47 -20.39 11.42 -13.25
C SER A 47 -21.09 10.20 -12.61
N PRO A 48 -21.19 9.05 -13.31
CA PRO A 48 -21.87 7.87 -12.78
C PRO A 48 -21.24 7.37 -11.48
N VAL A 49 -22.07 6.97 -10.52
CA VAL A 49 -21.61 6.41 -9.22
C VAL A 49 -20.60 5.26 -9.42
N ALA A 50 -20.86 4.35 -10.36
CA ALA A 50 -19.93 3.26 -10.69
C ALA A 50 -18.55 3.77 -11.16
N LYS A 51 -18.51 4.85 -11.96
CA LYS A 51 -17.25 5.47 -12.44
C LYS A 51 -16.46 6.07 -11.28
N LYS A 52 -17.13 6.64 -10.27
CA LYS A 52 -16.50 7.15 -9.03
C LYS A 52 -15.84 6.03 -8.21
N PHE A 53 -16.50 4.88 -8.06
CA PHE A 53 -15.91 3.70 -7.39
C PHE A 53 -14.73 3.11 -8.15
N ILE A 54 -14.83 3.03 -9.49
CA ILE A 54 -13.71 2.62 -10.33
C ILE A 54 -12.54 3.57 -10.15
N GLY A 55 -12.78 4.89 -10.17
CA GLY A 55 -11.75 5.90 -9.94
C GLY A 55 -11.09 5.78 -8.55
N ALA A 56 -11.86 5.50 -7.50
CA ALA A 56 -11.31 5.24 -6.17
C ALA A 56 -10.36 4.03 -6.16
N ARG A 57 -10.76 2.93 -6.81
CA ARG A 57 -9.91 1.74 -6.97
C ARG A 57 -8.63 2.04 -7.76
N CYS A 58 -8.76 2.66 -8.93
CA CYS A 58 -7.63 3.02 -9.78
C CYS A 58 -6.69 4.02 -9.07
N GLY A 59 -7.23 4.95 -8.27
CA GLY A 59 -6.44 5.88 -7.48
C GLY A 59 -5.59 5.18 -6.42
N GLN A 60 -6.12 4.13 -5.76
CA GLN A 60 -5.34 3.31 -4.81
C GLN A 60 -4.24 2.52 -5.52
N GLN A 61 -4.51 1.96 -6.70
CA GLN A 61 -3.51 1.27 -7.52
C GLN A 61 -2.37 2.22 -7.93
N LEU A 62 -2.72 3.39 -8.47
CA LEU A 62 -1.77 4.42 -8.86
C LEU A 62 -0.95 4.93 -7.66
N ARG A 63 -1.55 4.99 -6.46
CA ARG A 63 -0.82 5.32 -5.22
C ARG A 63 0.21 4.26 -4.86
N GLY A 64 -0.09 2.97 -5.07
CA GLY A 64 0.86 1.88 -4.91
C GLY A 64 2.09 2.09 -5.79
N GLU A 65 1.87 2.28 -7.09
CA GLU A 65 2.93 2.50 -8.08
C GLU A 65 3.80 3.74 -7.81
N LYS A 66 3.20 4.82 -7.28
CA LYS A 66 3.92 6.07 -6.97
C LYS A 66 4.69 6.02 -5.63
N GLY A 67 4.36 5.07 -4.75
CA GLY A 67 5.04 4.86 -3.49
C GLY A 67 4.35 5.49 -2.26
N LEU A 68 4.78 5.03 -1.09
CA LEU A 68 4.06 5.18 0.19
C LEU A 68 3.75 6.62 0.62
N LEU A 69 4.57 7.58 0.18
CA LEU A 69 4.40 8.99 0.50
C LEU A 69 3.17 9.60 -0.18
N PHE A 70 2.65 8.98 -1.24
CA PHE A 70 1.48 9.47 -1.94
C PHE A 70 0.19 9.20 -1.16
N LYS A 71 -0.69 10.20 -1.13
CA LYS A 71 -2.05 10.10 -0.54
C LYS A 71 -3.11 10.36 -1.60
N VAL A 72 -4.12 9.50 -1.65
CA VAL A 72 -5.30 9.70 -2.50
C VAL A 72 -6.29 10.60 -1.77
N ILE A 73 -6.67 11.73 -2.38
CA ILE A 73 -7.59 12.70 -1.81
C ILE A 73 -8.81 12.82 -2.73
N PRO A 74 -10.01 12.37 -2.29
CA PRO A 74 -11.23 12.56 -3.06
C PRO A 74 -11.66 14.03 -3.03
N ILE A 75 -12.10 14.54 -4.17
CA ILE A 75 -12.67 15.89 -4.33
C ILE A 75 -13.95 15.76 -5.16
N ASP A 76 -15.02 16.43 -4.75
CA ASP A 76 -16.22 16.61 -5.56
C ASP A 76 -16.15 17.94 -6.33
N GLU A 77 -16.70 17.97 -7.54
CA GLU A 77 -16.79 19.18 -8.37
C GLU A 77 -17.41 20.35 -7.59
N GLY A 78 -16.71 21.49 -7.56
CA GLY A 78 -17.11 22.68 -6.81
C GLY A 78 -16.60 22.73 -5.37
N GLU A 79 -15.98 21.66 -4.86
CA GLU A 79 -15.35 21.58 -3.54
C GLU A 79 -13.81 21.47 -3.63
N GLU A 80 -13.22 22.00 -4.71
CA GLU A 80 -11.78 21.95 -4.92
C GLU A 80 -11.01 22.81 -3.88
N PRO A 81 -9.96 22.25 -3.24
CA PRO A 81 -9.12 23.03 -2.34
C PRO A 81 -8.24 24.02 -3.11
N GLU A 82 -7.81 25.10 -2.46
CA GLU A 82 -6.97 26.17 -3.07
C GLU A 82 -5.68 25.62 -3.74
N GLU A 83 -5.14 24.54 -3.19
CA GLU A 83 -3.96 23.85 -3.71
C GLU A 83 -4.21 23.19 -5.07
N PHE A 84 -5.44 22.71 -5.30
CA PHE A 84 -5.89 22.11 -6.55
C PHE A 84 -6.13 23.19 -7.62
N GLU A 85 -6.68 24.34 -7.24
CA GLU A 85 -6.84 25.49 -8.14
C GLU A 85 -5.50 25.94 -8.76
N LYS A 86 -4.44 25.95 -7.95
CA LYS A 86 -3.08 26.35 -8.39
C LYS A 86 -2.48 25.44 -9.46
N VAL A 87 -3.01 24.23 -9.62
CA VAL A 87 -2.52 23.29 -10.63
C VAL A 87 -3.40 23.20 -11.87
N LYS A 88 -4.59 23.81 -11.87
CA LYS A 88 -5.51 23.77 -13.01
C LYS A 88 -4.89 24.27 -14.32
N GLU A 89 -4.08 25.33 -14.21
CA GLU A 89 -3.44 26.00 -15.34
C GLU A 89 -2.04 25.45 -15.69
N LYS A 90 -1.54 24.46 -14.95
CA LYS A 90 -0.23 23.86 -15.23
C LYS A 90 -0.34 22.90 -16.40
N GLU A 91 0.68 22.89 -17.24
CA GLU A 91 0.85 21.89 -18.30
C GLU A 91 1.11 20.52 -17.65
N PRO A 92 0.37 19.46 -18.04
CA PRO A 92 0.68 18.11 -17.59
C PRO A 92 2.00 17.63 -18.20
N SER A 93 2.69 16.78 -17.44
CA SER A 93 3.85 16.03 -17.90
C SER A 93 3.40 15.05 -18.99
N LYS A 94 4.18 14.92 -20.06
CA LYS A 94 3.89 13.94 -21.12
C LYS A 94 3.97 12.52 -20.56
N VAL A 95 2.81 11.92 -20.29
CA VAL A 95 2.71 10.51 -19.90
C VAL A 95 2.67 9.65 -21.16
N GLN A 96 3.63 8.75 -21.34
CA GLN A 96 3.56 7.66 -22.32
C GLN A 96 3.05 6.40 -21.59
N GLY A 97 1.82 5.98 -21.90
CA GLY A 97 1.31 4.69 -21.42
C GLY A 97 -0.20 4.72 -21.18
N VAL A 98 -0.89 3.74 -21.77
CA VAL A 98 -2.23 3.33 -21.38
C VAL A 98 -2.07 2.34 -20.23
N ILE A 99 -2.61 2.64 -19.05
CA ILE A 99 -2.66 1.68 -17.95
C ILE A 99 -3.94 0.87 -18.14
N SER A 100 -3.82 -0.28 -18.81
CA SER A 100 -4.94 -1.20 -19.05
C SER A 100 -5.36 -1.93 -17.77
N PRO A 101 -6.67 -2.14 -17.55
CA PRO A 101 -7.18 -2.92 -16.42
C PRO A 101 -7.00 -4.43 -16.62
N ASP A 102 -6.61 -4.88 -17.82
CA ASP A 102 -6.40 -6.29 -18.17
C ASP A 102 -5.04 -6.86 -17.75
N GLY A 103 -4.22 -6.06 -17.05
CA GLY A 103 -3.23 -6.61 -16.16
C GLY A 103 -3.92 -7.18 -14.92
N GLN A 104 -4.38 -8.43 -14.99
CA GLN A 104 -4.26 -9.29 -13.81
C GLN A 104 -2.76 -9.41 -13.51
N VAL A 105 -2.18 -8.39 -12.89
CA VAL A 105 -1.07 -8.65 -11.99
C VAL A 105 -1.77 -9.30 -10.80
N PRO A 106 -1.55 -10.59 -10.51
CA PRO A 106 -2.01 -11.12 -9.24
C PRO A 106 -1.51 -10.15 -8.18
N ILE A 107 -2.43 -9.55 -7.41
CA ILE A 107 -2.05 -8.88 -6.16
C ILE A 107 -1.56 -10.03 -5.30
N SER A 108 -0.28 -10.33 -5.40
CA SER A 108 0.38 -11.30 -4.55
C SER A 108 0.73 -10.59 -3.26
N THR A 109 -0.28 -10.11 -2.52
CA THR A 109 -0.11 -10.12 -1.07
C THR A 109 0.17 -11.58 -0.74
N PRO A 110 1.33 -11.92 -0.17
CA PRO A 110 1.63 -13.29 0.15
C PRO A 110 0.47 -13.82 1.00
N SER A 111 -0.23 -14.84 0.49
CA SER A 111 -1.30 -15.49 1.23
C SER A 111 -0.75 -16.40 2.32
N SER A 112 0.55 -16.66 2.28
CA SER A 112 1.34 -17.48 3.20
C SER A 112 2.79 -16.99 3.22
N LEU A 113 3.49 -17.26 4.32
CA LEU A 113 4.91 -16.99 4.47
C LEU A 113 5.76 -17.83 3.49
N THR A 114 6.51 -17.19 2.60
CA THR A 114 7.48 -17.85 1.71
C THR A 114 8.86 -17.96 2.37
N ASP A 115 9.71 -18.86 1.86
CA ASP A 115 11.08 -19.01 2.37
C ASP A 115 11.92 -17.73 2.14
N GLU A 116 11.74 -17.03 1.01
CA GLU A 116 12.48 -15.79 0.74
C GLU A 116 12.08 -14.67 1.70
N LEU A 117 10.78 -14.54 1.98
CA LEU A 117 10.26 -13.55 2.94
C LEU A 117 10.76 -13.89 4.35
N LYS A 118 10.74 -15.17 4.71
CA LYS A 118 11.26 -15.67 5.98
C LYS A 118 12.73 -15.31 6.19
N GLU A 119 13.57 -15.56 5.18
CA GLU A 119 15.00 -15.20 5.22
C GLU A 119 15.21 -13.70 5.36
N THR A 120 14.45 -12.90 4.60
CA THR A 120 14.51 -11.43 4.66
C THR A 120 14.19 -10.94 6.07
N LEU A 121 13.05 -11.35 6.64
CA LEU A 121 12.61 -10.98 7.98
C LEU A 121 13.64 -11.36 9.05
N LEU A 122 14.19 -12.58 9.00
CA LEU A 122 15.18 -13.05 9.97
C LEU A 122 16.55 -12.38 9.83
N SER A 123 16.89 -11.84 8.66
CA SER A 123 18.14 -11.12 8.45
C SER A 123 18.17 -9.72 9.05
N GLU A 124 16.99 -9.12 9.28
CA GLU A 124 16.88 -7.77 9.84
C GLU A 124 17.00 -7.74 11.35
N GLU A 125 17.84 -6.84 11.87
CA GLU A 125 17.96 -6.63 13.31
C GLU A 125 16.70 -5.99 13.90
N LEU A 126 16.33 -6.46 15.10
CA LEU A 126 15.24 -5.88 15.86
C LEU A 126 15.70 -4.61 16.58
N ALA A 127 14.74 -3.71 16.82
CA ALA A 127 14.99 -2.57 17.69
C ALA A 127 15.40 -3.05 19.09
N GLU A 128 16.28 -2.30 19.74
CA GLU A 128 16.73 -2.62 21.08
C GLU A 128 15.54 -2.73 22.05
N GLY A 129 15.58 -3.74 22.92
CA GLY A 129 14.51 -3.99 23.88
C GLY A 129 13.32 -4.79 23.34
N PHE A 130 13.39 -5.36 22.13
CA PHE A 130 12.32 -6.22 21.59
C PHE A 130 12.81 -7.62 21.21
N ASN A 131 11.91 -8.59 21.31
CA ASN A 131 11.98 -9.93 20.74
C ASN A 131 10.88 -10.07 19.68
N ARG A 132 11.16 -10.84 18.62
CA ARG A 132 10.16 -11.23 17.62
C ARG A 132 9.35 -12.38 18.19
N GLU A 133 8.05 -12.18 18.38
CA GLU A 133 7.15 -13.23 18.90
C GLU A 133 6.31 -13.85 17.79
N GLY A 134 5.95 -13.06 16.78
CA GLY A 134 5.19 -13.57 15.65
C GLY A 134 5.27 -12.74 14.40
N ILE A 135 4.77 -13.32 13.32
CA ILE A 135 4.66 -12.73 12.00
C ILE A 135 3.25 -13.02 11.48
N VAL A 136 2.56 -12.00 11.00
CA VAL A 136 1.28 -12.12 10.30
C VAL A 136 1.53 -11.95 8.81
N VAL A 137 1.09 -12.94 8.02
CA VAL A 137 1.12 -12.90 6.55
C VAL A 137 -0.26 -13.30 6.05
N GLY A 138 -0.91 -12.40 5.30
CA GLY A 138 -2.30 -12.58 4.91
C GLY A 138 -3.22 -12.73 6.13
N LYS A 139 -3.80 -13.93 6.29
CA LYS A 139 -4.68 -14.28 7.42
C LYS A 139 -4.01 -15.21 8.44
N ASP A 140 -2.77 -15.62 8.18
CA ASP A 140 -2.08 -16.63 8.97
C ASP A 140 -1.14 -15.95 9.98
N TYR A 141 -1.08 -16.49 11.18
CA TYR A 141 -0.09 -16.11 12.19
C TYR A 141 0.99 -17.18 12.27
N TYR A 142 2.25 -16.74 12.33
CA TYR A 142 3.41 -17.59 12.47
C TYR A 142 4.13 -17.22 13.78
N ALA A 143 4.21 -18.16 14.71
CA ALA A 143 4.95 -17.98 15.95
C ALA A 143 6.46 -18.10 15.68
N VAL A 144 7.24 -17.22 16.27
CA VAL A 144 8.71 -17.29 16.25
C VAL A 144 9.19 -17.80 17.59
N THR A 145 9.86 -18.94 17.58
CA THR A 145 10.42 -19.56 18.79
C THR A 145 11.93 -19.46 18.76
N GLU A 146 12.53 -19.13 19.90
CA GLU A 146 13.98 -19.17 20.08
C GLU A 146 14.37 -20.43 20.85
N SER A 147 15.30 -21.19 20.29
CA SER A 147 15.96 -22.29 21.00
C SER A 147 17.44 -21.98 21.15
N LYS A 148 17.96 -22.19 22.36
CA LYS A 148 19.39 -22.10 22.66
C LYS A 148 19.98 -23.49 22.59
N ALA A 149 20.90 -23.71 21.66
CA ALA A 149 21.62 -24.96 21.49
C ALA A 149 23.10 -24.76 21.78
N ASN A 150 23.71 -25.66 22.55
CA ASN A 150 25.16 -25.68 22.73
C ASN A 150 25.78 -26.55 21.62
N VAL A 151 26.36 -25.89 20.62
CA VAL A 151 27.08 -26.56 19.53
C VAL A 151 28.57 -26.30 19.73
N LEU A 152 29.33 -27.36 20.01
CA LEU A 152 30.79 -27.29 20.25
C LEU A 152 31.19 -26.32 21.38
N GLY A 153 30.40 -26.27 22.46
CA GLY A 153 30.65 -25.40 23.61
C GLY A 153 30.37 -23.91 23.35
N LYS A 154 29.83 -23.57 22.18
CA LYS A 154 29.30 -22.23 21.88
C LYS A 154 27.79 -22.28 21.96
N GLU A 155 27.21 -21.31 22.67
CA GLU A 155 25.77 -21.09 22.69
C GLU A 155 25.36 -20.49 21.34
N VAL A 156 24.53 -21.21 20.60
CA VAL A 156 23.94 -20.79 19.32
C VAL A 156 22.46 -20.58 19.56
N THR A 157 21.95 -19.40 19.21
CA THR A 157 20.52 -19.10 19.23
C THR A 157 19.94 -19.41 17.86
N ASN A 158 19.00 -20.35 17.80
CA ASN A 158 18.26 -20.69 16.59
C ASN A 158 16.84 -20.15 16.70
N GLN A 159 16.41 -19.40 15.70
CA GLN A 159 15.02 -18.99 15.53
C GLN A 159 14.31 -19.95 14.59
N GLU A 160 13.13 -20.43 15.00
CA GLU A 160 12.24 -21.24 14.18
C GLU A 160 10.90 -20.52 14.01
N ILE A 161 10.33 -20.60 12.80
CA ILE A 161 9.04 -19.99 12.49
C ILE A 161 8.05 -21.11 12.16
N GLN A 162 6.94 -21.15 12.90
CA GLN A 162 5.90 -22.17 12.77
C GLN A 162 4.53 -21.52 12.61
N LYS A 163 3.72 -22.02 11.67
CA LYS A 163 2.34 -21.56 11.52
C LYS A 163 1.52 -21.97 12.75
N ALA A 164 0.80 -21.03 13.34
CA ALA A 164 -0.16 -21.33 14.40
C ALA A 164 -1.46 -21.85 13.78
N GLU A 165 -1.84 -23.06 14.15
CA GLU A 165 -3.09 -23.68 13.70
C GLU A 165 -4.29 -23.27 14.57
N ASP A 166 -4.07 -23.11 15.88
CA ASP A 166 -5.11 -22.79 16.86
C ASP A 166 -4.77 -21.48 17.60
N LEU A 167 -5.27 -20.36 17.10
CA LEU A 167 -5.24 -19.08 17.81
C LEU A 167 -6.49 -18.93 18.69
N PRO A 168 -6.37 -18.29 19.87
CA PRO A 168 -7.53 -18.00 20.70
C PRO A 168 -8.45 -16.98 20.01
N ASP A 169 -9.77 -17.20 20.12
CA ASP A 169 -10.77 -16.24 19.66
C ASP A 169 -10.68 -14.94 20.48
N GLY A 170 -10.68 -13.79 19.79
CA GLY A 170 -10.76 -12.47 20.43
C GLY A 170 -9.78 -11.44 19.89
N LEU A 171 -9.47 -10.44 20.72
CA LEU A 171 -8.54 -9.36 20.41
C LEU A 171 -7.22 -9.57 21.17
N LEU A 172 -6.11 -9.57 20.45
CA LEU A 172 -4.78 -9.47 21.04
C LEU A 172 -4.41 -7.98 21.15
N PHE A 173 -4.49 -7.43 22.36
CA PHE A 173 -4.07 -6.07 22.67
C PHE A 173 -3.25 -6.06 23.96
N ASP A 174 -2.00 -5.65 23.84
CA ASP A 174 -1.08 -5.52 24.97
C ASP A 174 -0.06 -4.41 24.68
N VAL A 175 0.11 -3.50 25.64
CA VAL A 175 0.99 -2.31 25.56
C VAL A 175 2.47 -2.65 25.52
N ASN A 176 2.81 -3.91 25.82
CA ASN A 176 4.16 -4.43 25.75
C ASN A 176 4.50 -4.95 24.36
N TYR A 177 3.56 -4.90 23.41
CA TYR A 177 3.80 -5.27 22.03
C TYR A 177 4.01 -4.05 21.15
N GLY A 178 5.02 -4.13 20.30
CA GLY A 178 5.24 -3.26 19.16
C GLY A 178 4.88 -3.97 17.86
N ILE A 179 4.65 -3.18 16.82
CA ILE A 179 4.38 -3.67 15.48
C ILE A 179 5.46 -3.14 14.54
N ARG A 180 6.05 -4.01 13.71
CA ARG A 180 6.87 -3.62 12.56
C ARG A 180 6.15 -4.06 11.28
N ILE A 181 5.94 -3.12 10.35
CA ILE A 181 5.27 -3.40 9.08
C ILE A 181 6.35 -3.51 8.01
N HIS A 182 6.34 -4.63 7.28
CA HIS A 182 7.18 -4.83 6.10
C HIS A 182 6.40 -4.42 4.87
N VAL A 183 7.08 -3.70 3.99
CA VAL A 183 6.49 -3.19 2.75
C VAL A 183 7.47 -3.48 1.62
N ASP A 184 6.97 -4.17 0.59
CA ASP A 184 7.77 -4.52 -0.58
C ASP A 184 8.10 -3.30 -1.46
N SER A 185 8.90 -3.53 -2.50
CA SER A 185 9.29 -2.48 -3.46
C SER A 185 8.12 -1.86 -4.22
N ASP A 186 6.98 -2.57 -4.29
CA ASP A 186 5.75 -2.13 -4.93
C ASP A 186 4.81 -1.38 -3.96
N GLY A 187 5.24 -1.18 -2.71
CA GLY A 187 4.50 -0.45 -1.69
C GLY A 187 3.38 -1.26 -1.04
N GLN A 188 3.36 -2.59 -1.20
CA GLN A 188 2.39 -3.49 -0.59
C GLN A 188 2.91 -4.05 0.74
N VAL A 189 2.01 -4.21 1.71
CA VAL A 189 2.36 -4.90 2.95
C VAL A 189 2.45 -6.39 2.69
N ASP A 190 3.64 -6.95 2.86
CA ASP A 190 3.92 -8.38 2.67
C ASP A 190 3.95 -9.14 4.01
N ALA A 191 4.33 -8.49 5.11
CA ALA A 191 4.29 -9.04 6.46
C ALA A 191 4.09 -7.98 7.56
N VAL A 192 3.57 -8.42 8.70
CA VAL A 192 3.52 -7.65 9.94
C VAL A 192 4.17 -8.44 11.06
N GLU A 193 5.19 -7.88 11.71
CA GLU A 193 5.83 -8.51 12.85
C GLU A 193 5.21 -8.02 14.16
N VAL A 194 4.90 -9.00 15.01
CA VAL A 194 4.45 -8.81 16.38
C VAL A 194 5.68 -8.92 17.28
N LEU A 195 6.11 -7.79 17.83
CA LEU A 195 7.33 -7.67 18.62
C LEU A 195 6.97 -7.54 20.10
N LYS A 196 7.49 -8.40 20.97
CA LYS A 196 7.31 -8.30 22.42
C LYS A 196 8.47 -7.51 23.03
N LYS A 197 8.20 -6.55 23.91
CA LYS A 197 9.24 -5.93 24.73
C LYS A 197 9.92 -6.99 25.60
N LYS A 198 11.25 -6.93 25.67
CA LYS A 198 12.06 -7.67 26.64
C LYS A 198 11.71 -7.15 28.04
N GLU A 199 11.53 -8.06 28.98
CA GLU A 199 11.40 -7.72 30.41
C GLU A 199 12.70 -7.15 30.98
#